data_AF-A0A965J791-F1
#
_entry.id   AF-A0A965J791-F1
#
_cell.length_a   1.000
_cell.length_b   1.000
_cell.length_c   1.000
_cell.angle_alpha   90.00
_cell.angle_beta   90.00
_cell.angle_gamma   90.00
#
_symmetry.space_group_name_H-M   'P 1'
#
loop_
_entity.id
_entity.type
_entity.pdbx_description
1 polymer ?
#
loop_
_entity_poly.entity_id
_entity_poly.type
_entity_poly.pdbx_seq_one_letter_code
_entity_poly.pdbx_strand_id
1 'polypeptide(L)' 'RLWKKIDLEFMSWCGERQLPFSMVFTKIDKLSSSALQKNLARYKKEMLKYWEEMPPVFTTSSESAFGKESLLQYIDKINV' A
#
# COMPACT_ATOMS: atom_id res chain seq x y z
N ARG A 1 -5.58 -13.40 5.14
CA ARG A 1 -4.43 -12.88 5.93
C ARG A 1 -4.13 -11.47 5.42
N LEU A 2 -4.12 -10.46 6.30
CA LEU A 2 -3.86 -9.07 5.89
C LEU A 2 -2.37 -8.89 5.62
N TRP A 3 -1.51 -9.00 6.62
CA TRP A 3 -0.07 -8.87 6.44
C TRP A 3 0.64 -10.18 6.72
N LYS A 4 1.78 -10.40 6.06
CA LYS A 4 2.78 -11.34 6.55
C LYS A 4 3.53 -10.67 7.69
N LYS A 5 4.13 -11.49 8.57
CA LYS A 5 4.88 -10.99 9.73
C LYS A 5 6.02 -10.06 9.29
N ILE A 6 6.68 -10.43 8.20
CA ILE A 6 7.76 -9.65 7.58
C ILE A 6 7.32 -8.26 7.12
N ASP A 7 6.07 -8.09 6.66
CA ASP A 7 5.57 -6.78 6.22
C ASP A 7 5.42 -5.84 7.43
N LEU A 8 4.92 -6.37 8.57
CA LEU A 8 4.79 -5.61 9.82
C LEU A 8 6.16 -5.22 10.38
N GLU A 9 7.10 -6.17 10.41
CA GLU A 9 8.48 -5.92 10.87
C GLU A 9 9.17 -4.87 10.00
N PHE A 10 8.99 -4.93 8.68
CA PHE A 10 9.52 -3.93 7.76
C PHE A 10 8.92 -2.54 7.99
N MET A 11 7.60 -2.45 8.15
CA MET A 11 6.94 -1.17 8.43
C MET A 11 7.42 -0.58 9.77
N SER A 12 7.48 -1.38 10.83
CA SER A 12 8.02 -0.92 12.13
C SER A 12 9.46 -0.42 12.00
N TRP A 13 10.31 -1.14 11.27
CA TRP A 13 11.69 -0.75 11.00
C TRP A 13 11.79 0.59 10.24
N CYS A 14 10.91 0.83 9.26
CA CYS A 14 10.81 2.11 8.57
C CYS A 14 10.39 3.23 9.53
N GLY A 15 9.40 2.97 10.40
CA GLY A 15 8.92 3.92 11.40
C GLY A 15 10.01 4.32 12.40
N GLU A 16 10.73 3.35 12.95
CA GLU A 16 11.85 3.57 13.88
C GLU A 16 12.98 4.39 13.24
N ARG A 17 13.22 4.21 11.94
CA ARG A 17 14.25 4.94 11.18
C ARG A 17 13.74 6.22 10.52
N GLN A 18 12.47 6.57 10.72
CA GLN A 18 11.81 7.71 10.08
C GLN A 18 11.96 7.68 8.54
N LEU A 19 11.96 6.48 7.96
CA LEU A 19 12.05 6.28 6.52
C LEU A 19 10.65 6.34 5.91
N PRO A 20 10.35 7.31 5.02
CA PRO A 20 9.08 7.34 4.32
C PRO A 20 8.98 6.12 3.40
N PHE A 21 7.80 5.51 3.36
CA PHE A 21 7.51 4.39 2.47
C PHE A 21 6.11 4.52 1.89
N SER A 22 5.87 3.82 0.78
CA SER A 22 4.56 3.70 0.14
C SER A 22 4.20 2.24 -0.01
N MET A 23 2.90 1.93 0.03
CA MET A 23 2.40 0.57 -0.11
C MET A 23 1.76 0.36 -1.48
N VAL A 24 2.17 -0.68 -2.20
CA VAL A 24 1.62 -1.02 -3.51
C VAL A 24 0.94 -2.38 -3.47
N PHE A 25 -0.39 -2.38 -3.53
CA PHE A 25 -1.20 -3.59 -3.65
C PHE A 25 -1.27 -4.03 -5.11
N THR A 26 -0.50 -5.07 -5.44
CA THR A 26 -0.44 -5.63 -6.80
C THR A 26 -1.54 -6.66 -7.06
N LYS A 27 -1.75 -7.02 -8.35
CA LYS A 27 -2.63 -8.10 -8.82
C LYS A 27 -4.10 -7.91 -8.42
N ILE A 28 -4.60 -6.68 -8.52
CA ILE A 28 -6.00 -6.38 -8.16
C ILE A 28 -7.02 -7.05 -9.07
N ASP A 29 -6.62 -7.49 -10.26
CA ASP A 29 -7.40 -8.30 -11.20
C ASP A 29 -7.98 -9.57 -10.58
N LYS A 30 -7.34 -10.11 -9.53
CA LYS A 30 -7.80 -11.32 -8.82
C LYS A 30 -8.93 -11.06 -7.83
N LEU A 31 -9.32 -9.81 -7.63
CA LEU A 31 -10.30 -9.41 -6.62
C LEU A 31 -11.43 -8.63 -7.27
N SER A 32 -12.67 -8.90 -6.84
CA SER A 32 -13.79 -8.02 -7.19
C SER A 32 -13.60 -6.64 -6.55
N SER A 33 -14.15 -5.60 -7.16
CA SER A 33 -14.07 -4.22 -6.64
C SER A 33 -14.55 -4.11 -5.19
N SER A 34 -15.61 -4.84 -4.83
CA SER A 34 -16.14 -4.88 -3.46
C SER A 34 -15.16 -5.56 -2.49
N ALA A 35 -14.56 -6.69 -2.88
CA ALA A 35 -13.56 -7.38 -2.07
C ALA A 35 -12.30 -6.52 -1.87
N LEU A 36 -11.86 -5.82 -2.91
CA LEU A 36 -10.73 -4.89 -2.85
C LEU A 36 -11.00 -3.76 -1.85
N GLN A 37 -12.14 -3.08 -1.96
CA GLN A 37 -12.50 -2.00 -1.03
C GLN A 37 -12.62 -2.49 0.41
N LYS A 38 -13.25 -3.65 0.64
CA LYS A 38 -13.35 -4.26 1.97
C LYS A 38 -11.97 -4.57 2.56
N ASN A 39 -11.06 -5.09 1.73
CA ASN A 39 -9.69 -5.37 2.15
C ASN A 39 -8.94 -4.08 2.49
N LEU A 40 -8.96 -3.07 1.63
CA LEU A 40 -8.31 -1.77 1.85
C LEU A 40 -8.85 -1.08 3.12
N ALA A 41 -10.17 -1.08 3.32
CA ALA A 41 -10.78 -0.53 4.53
C ALA A 41 -10.31 -1.26 5.80
N ARG A 42 -10.24 -2.60 5.74
CA ARG A 42 -9.72 -3.41 6.85
C ARG A 42 -8.24 -3.13 7.11
N TYR A 43 -7.43 -3.01 6.06
CA TYR A 43 -6.01 -2.64 6.18
C TYR A 43 -5.82 -1.28 6.86
N LYS A 44 -6.54 -0.26 6.37
CA LYS A 44 -6.50 1.09 6.92
C LYS A 44 -6.88 1.11 8.40
N LYS A 45 -7.97 0.43 8.77
CA LYS A 45 -8.43 0.35 10.16
C LYS A 45 -7.40 -0.29 11.08
N GLU A 46 -6.75 -1.37 10.65
CA GLU A 46 -5.75 -2.06 11.48
C GLU A 46 -4.46 -1.26 11.60
N MET A 47 -4.01 -0.57 10.55
CA MET A 47 -2.80 0.25 10.60
C MET A 47 -2.96 1.49 11.48
N LEU A 48 -4.10 2.17 11.41
CA LEU A 48 -4.39 3.35 12.23
C LEU A 48 -4.46 3.07 13.75
N LYS A 49 -4.38 1.80 14.17
CA LYS A 49 -4.21 1.45 15.59
C LYS A 49 -2.78 1.68 16.09
N TYR A 50 -1.81 1.67 15.19
CA TYR A 50 -0.38 1.75 15.51
C TYR A 50 0.30 2.96 14.87
N TRP A 51 -0.31 3.57 13.86
CA TRP A 51 0.24 4.67 13.08
C TRP A 51 -0.71 5.87 13.12
N GLU A 52 -0.16 7.07 13.33
CA GLU A 52 -0.93 8.32 13.32
C GLU A 52 -1.47 8.66 11.93
N GLU A 53 -0.66 8.40 10.90
CA GLU A 53 -1.01 8.62 9.50
C GLU A 53 -0.72 7.38 8.66
N MET A 54 -1.53 7.18 7.63
CA MET A 54 -1.32 6.13 6.65
C MET A 54 -0.27 6.55 5.61
N PRO A 55 0.71 5.70 5.29
CA PRO A 55 1.58 5.97 4.15
C PRO A 55 0.76 5.96 2.85
N PRO A 56 1.25 6.58 1.76
CA PRO A 56 0.59 6.54 0.47
C PRO A 56 0.32 5.10 0.00
N VAL A 57 -0.88 4.86 -0.52
CA VAL A 57 -1.33 3.55 -0.97
C VAL A 57 -1.68 3.58 -2.44
N PHE A 58 -1.17 2.61 -3.18
CA PHE A 58 -1.46 2.41 -4.60
C PHE A 58 -2.02 1.02 -4.83
N THR A 59 -2.90 0.88 -5.81
CA THR A 59 -3.40 -0.40 -6.31
C THR A 59 -2.99 -0.56 -7.76
N THR A 60 -2.40 -1.70 -8.11
CA THR A 60 -1.87 -1.95 -9.45
C THR A 60 -2.25 -3.34 -9.96
N SER A 61 -2.37 -3.46 -11.28
CA SER A 61 -2.44 -4.75 -11.97
C SER A 61 -1.50 -4.72 -13.16
N SER A 62 -0.59 -5.71 -13.22
CA SER A 62 0.29 -5.86 -14.36
C SER A 62 -0.45 -6.40 -15.59
N GLU A 63 -1.55 -7.14 -15.39
CA GLU A 63 -2.34 -7.72 -16.47
C GLU A 63 -3.14 -6.66 -17.23
N SER A 64 -3.76 -5.71 -16.51
CA SER A 64 -4.54 -4.62 -17.11
C SER A 64 -3.79 -3.30 -17.23
N ALA A 65 -2.51 -3.27 -16.82
CA ALA A 65 -1.70 -2.06 -16.66
C ALA A 65 -2.32 -0.99 -15.71
N PHE A 66 -3.33 -1.36 -14.92
CA PHE A 66 -4.00 -0.44 -13.99
C PHE A 66 -3.03 0.10 -12.94
N GLY A 67 -3.16 1.40 -12.64
CA GLY A 67 -2.39 2.07 -11.58
C GLY A 67 -0.93 2.36 -11.92
N LYS A 68 -0.43 1.90 -13.08
CA LYS A 68 0.95 2.12 -13.53
C LYS A 68 1.28 3.61 -13.62
N GLU A 69 0.46 4.37 -14.33
CA GLU A 69 0.73 5.79 -14.58
C GLU A 69 0.70 6.60 -13.28
N SER A 70 -0.32 6.41 -12.43
CA SER A 70 -0.41 7.09 -11.14
C SER A 70 0.78 6.78 -10.22
N LEU A 71 1.28 5.55 -10.23
CA LEU A 71 2.45 5.15 -9.46
C LEU A 71 3.74 5.79 -10.01
N LEU A 72 3.93 5.79 -11.33
CA LEU A 72 5.10 6.43 -11.97
C LEU A 72 5.12 7.93 -11.72
N GLN A 73 3.98 8.62 -11.89
CA GLN A 73 3.85 10.03 -11.59
C GLN A 73 4.14 10.35 -10.11
N TYR A 74 3.79 9.45 -9.19
CA TYR A 74 4.15 9.60 -7.78
C TYR A 74 5.66 9.49 -7.57
N ILE A 75 6.31 8.50 -8.20
CA ILE A 75 7.77 8.31 -8.14
C ILE A 75 8.51 9.53 -8.70
N ASP A 76 8.05 10.07 -9.82
CA ASP A 76 8.67 11.25 -10.44
C ASP A 76 8.54 12.49 -9.55
N LYS A 77 7.45 12.63 -8.80
CA LYS A 77 7.25 13.75 -7.86
C LYS A 77 8.15 13.70 -6.63
N ILE A 78 8.58 12.52 -6.20
CA ILE A 78 9.41 12.37 -5.00
C ILE A 78 10.91 12.42 -5.32
N ASN A 79 11.31 12.11 -6.55
CA ASN A 79 12.71 12.06 -6.99
C ASN A 79 13.20 13.41 -7.55
N VAL A 80 12.91 14.51 -6.85
CA VAL A 80 13.37 15.86 -7.23
C VAL A 80 14.83 16.07 -6.82
#